data_AF-A0A024W5Z1-F1
#
_entry.id   AF-A0A024W5Z1-F1
#
_cell.length_a   1.000
_cell.length_b   1.000
_cell.length_c   1.000
_cell.angle_alpha   90.00
_cell.angle_beta   90.00
_cell.angle_gamma   90.00
#
_symmetry.space_group_name_H-M   'P 1'
#
loop_
_entity.id
_entity.type
_entity.pdbx_description
1 polymer ?
#
loop_
_entity_poly.entity_id
_entity_poly.type
_entity_poly.pdbx_seq_one_letter_code
_entity_poly.pdbx_strand_id
1 'polypeptide(L)'
;MWVIGILVVNSEGLIIKSTFDQQQSDLHASLLTQLSKKARDVIRELDPQNDINFLRLRSKKHEIMIAPDKDYTLIVVQDPYADKEKS
;
A
#
# COMPACT_ATOMS: atom_id res chain seq x y z
N MET A 1 15.82 -0.11 -11.84
CA MET A 1 15.23 0.53 -10.63
C MET A 1 14.07 -0.38 -10.23
N TRP A 2 14.09 -0.90 -9.00
CA TRP A 2 13.25 -2.02 -8.55
C TRP A 2 11.79 -1.67 -8.25
N VAL A 3 11.54 -0.37 -8.08
CA VAL A 3 10.23 0.20 -7.82
C VAL A 3 9.53 0.40 -9.15
N ILE A 4 8.32 -0.15 -9.25
CA ILE A 4 7.45 -0.05 -10.43
C ILE A 4 6.67 1.26 -10.38
N GLY A 5 6.19 1.64 -9.20
CA GLY A 5 5.55 2.93 -9.01
C GLY A 5 5.18 3.21 -7.56
N ILE A 6 4.83 4.47 -7.33
CA ILE A 6 4.40 4.99 -6.04
C ILE A 6 3.06 5.70 -6.19
N LEU A 7 2.26 5.61 -5.13
CA LEU A 7 0.96 6.25 -5.01
C LEU A 7 0.83 6.81 -3.60
N VAL A 8 0.47 8.08 -3.51
CA VAL A 8 0.21 8.78 -2.25
C VAL A 8 -1.26 9.15 -2.25
N VAL A 9 -1.99 8.64 -1.26
CA VAL A 9 -3.41 8.94 -1.06
C VAL A 9 -3.62 9.64 0.28
N ASN A 10 -4.65 10.46 0.39
CA ASN A 10 -5.06 11.02 1.68
C ASN A 10 -5.83 9.99 2.52
N SER A 11 -6.26 10.37 3.73
CA SER A 11 -7.08 9.53 4.62
C SER A 11 -8.44 9.13 4.06
N GLU A 12 -8.95 9.84 3.04
CA GLU A 12 -10.20 9.56 2.33
C GLU A 12 -10.01 8.63 1.11
N GLY A 13 -8.76 8.28 0.78
CA GLY A 13 -8.42 7.47 -0.39
C GLY A 13 -8.34 8.26 -1.71
N LEU A 14 -8.36 9.60 -1.65
CA LEU A 14 -8.14 10.46 -2.80
C LEU A 14 -6.65 10.55 -3.13
N ILE A 15 -6.33 10.50 -4.42
CA ILE A 15 -4.96 10.48 -4.92
C ILE A 15 -4.38 11.89 -4.84
N ILE A 16 -3.27 12.04 -4.10
CA ILE A 16 -2.47 13.27 -4.04
C ILE A 16 -1.40 13.24 -5.13
N LYS A 17 -0.73 12.10 -5.28
CA LYS A 17 0.36 11.92 -6.25
C LYS A 17 0.46 10.48 -6.68
N SER A 18 0.73 10.26 -7.96
CA SER A 18 0.94 8.92 -8.52
C SER A 18 2.02 8.96 -9.60
N THR A 19 2.76 7.88 -9.76
CA THR A 19 3.61 7.63 -10.94
C THR A 19 2.93 6.72 -11.97
N PHE A 20 1.72 6.23 -11.67
CA PHE A 20 0.93 5.43 -12.60
C PHE A 20 0.06 6.33 -13.49
N ASP A 21 -0.52 5.75 -14.55
CA ASP A 21 -1.60 6.40 -15.28
C ASP A 21 -2.85 6.57 -14.39
N GLN A 22 -3.78 7.42 -14.82
CA GLN A 22 -4.97 7.76 -14.03
C GLN A 22 -5.80 6.53 -13.67
N GLN A 23 -6.04 5.64 -14.63
CA GLN A 23 -6.89 4.46 -14.45
C GLN A 23 -6.29 3.48 -13.43
N GLN A 24 -4.98 3.21 -13.53
CA GLN A 24 -4.25 2.38 -12.58
C GLN A 24 -4.20 3.04 -11.20
N SER A 25 -4.02 4.36 -11.15
CA SER A 25 -3.99 5.11 -9.90
C SER A 25 -5.32 4.99 -9.15
N ASP A 26 -6.44 5.19 -9.84
CA ASP A 26 -7.79 5.08 -9.25
C ASP A 26 -8.08 3.67 -8.75
N LEU A 27 -7.71 2.65 -9.53
CA LEU A 27 -7.87 1.25 -9.17
C LEU A 27 -7.04 0.90 -7.94
N HIS A 28 -5.76 1.26 -7.92
CA HIS A 28 -4.86 0.99 -6.81
C HIS A 28 -5.27 1.75 -5.55
N ALA A 29 -5.61 3.04 -5.66
CA ALA A 29 -6.07 3.84 -4.53
C ALA A 29 -7.29 3.22 -3.86
N SER A 30 -8.32 2.89 -4.64
CA SER A 30 -9.57 2.35 -4.11
C SER A 30 -9.37 0.99 -3.46
N LEU A 31 -8.73 0.04 -4.15
CA LEU A 31 -8.59 -1.33 -3.65
C LEU A 31 -7.64 -1.43 -2.46
N LEU A 32 -6.50 -0.75 -2.51
CA LEU A 32 -5.47 -0.87 -1.48
C LEU A 32 -5.84 -0.10 -0.21
N THR A 33 -6.53 1.04 -0.34
CA THR A 33 -7.08 1.76 0.82
C THR A 33 -8.14 0.91 1.53
N GLN A 34 -9.06 0.29 0.77
CA GLN A 34 -10.06 -0.61 1.34
C GLN A 34 -9.44 -1.83 2.01
N LEU A 35 -8.42 -2.44 1.38
CA LEU A 35 -7.68 -3.56 1.96
C LEU A 35 -7.00 -3.17 3.27
N SER A 36 -6.29 -2.05 3.29
CA SER A 36 -5.60 -1.55 4.49
C SER A 36 -6.58 -1.26 5.62
N LYS A 37 -7.75 -0.68 5.31
CA LYS A 37 -8.79 -0.42 6.30
C LYS A 37 -9.33 -1.72 6.91
N LYS A 38 -9.68 -2.71 6.08
CA LYS A 38 -10.16 -4.01 6.58
C LYS A 38 -9.12 -4.73 7.43
N ALA A 39 -7.85 -4.70 7.01
CA ALA A 39 -6.78 -5.30 7.78
C ALA A 39 -6.63 -4.61 9.15
N ARG A 40 -6.75 -3.28 9.20
CA ARG A 40 -6.71 -2.50 10.43
C ARG A 40 -7.88 -2.86 11.35
N ASP A 41 -9.08 -2.97 10.79
CA ASP A 41 -10.29 -3.31 11.55
C ASP A 41 -10.13 -4.70 12.20
N VAL A 42 -9.63 -5.70 11.46
CA VAL A 42 -9.36 -7.04 12.00
C VAL A 42 -8.31 -7.02 13.12
N ILE A 43 -7.25 -6.22 12.99
CA ILE A 43 -6.23 -6.12 14.06
C ILE A 43 -6.83 -5.49 15.32
N ARG A 44 -7.66 -4.46 15.17
CA ARG A 44 -8.34 -3.79 16.30
C ARG A 44 -9.41 -4.66 16.96
N GLU A 45 -10.07 -5.53 16.19
CA GLU A 45 -10.98 -6.54 16.73
C GLU A 45 -10.24 -7.56 17.61
N LEU A 46 -8.99 -7.89 17.28
CA LEU A 46 -8.15 -8.80 18.07
C LEU A 46 -7.56 -8.12 19.32
N ASP A 47 -7.02 -6.90 19.17
CA ASP A 47 -6.53 -6.07 20.27
C ASP A 47 -6.79 -4.58 19.96
N PRO A 48 -7.70 -3.91 20.68
CA PRO A 48 -8.01 -2.50 20.46
C PRO A 48 -6.83 -1.54 20.67
N GLN A 49 -5.76 -1.96 21.35
CA GLN A 49 -4.55 -1.15 21.57
C GLN A 49 -3.57 -1.23 20.40
N ASN A 50 -3.77 -2.15 19.45
CA ASN A 50 -2.88 -2.36 18.31
C ASN A 50 -3.41 -1.63 17.07
N ASP A 51 -2.49 -1.15 16.24
CA ASP A 51 -2.80 -0.51 14.97
C ASP A 51 -1.83 -0.96 13.86
N ILE A 52 -2.27 -0.87 12.61
CA ILE A 52 -1.40 -1.14 11.47
C ILE A 52 -0.45 0.03 11.29
N ASN A 53 0.85 -0.25 11.42
CA ASN A 53 1.91 0.67 11.02
C ASN A 53 2.38 0.41 9.58
N PHE A 54 2.38 -0.85 9.15
CA PHE A 54 2.92 -1.25 7.86
C PHE A 54 2.30 -2.56 7.38
N LEU A 55 1.91 -2.61 6.11
CA LEU A 55 1.35 -3.79 5.46
C LEU A 55 2.15 -4.10 4.18
N ARG A 56 2.79 -5.27 4.15
CA ARG A 56 3.54 -5.76 2.98
C ARG A 56 2.82 -6.97 2.39
N LEU A 57 2.37 -6.85 1.15
CA LEU A 57 1.71 -7.91 0.39
C LEU A 57 2.62 -8.33 -0.77
N ARG A 58 3.12 -9.57 -0.73
CA ARG A 58 3.93 -10.12 -1.81
C ARG A 58 3.13 -11.10 -2.65
N SER A 59 3.10 -10.86 -3.96
CA SER A 59 2.57 -11.78 -4.95
C SER A 59 3.71 -12.30 -5.85
N LYS A 60 3.38 -13.21 -6.78
CA LYS A 60 4.35 -13.71 -7.76
C LYS A 60 4.84 -12.64 -8.75
N LYS A 61 4.03 -11.59 -8.98
CA LYS A 61 4.30 -10.55 -9.98
C LYS A 61 4.69 -9.21 -9.37
N HIS A 62 4.10 -8.87 -8.22
CA HIS A 62 4.27 -7.58 -7.56
C HIS A 62 4.42 -7.75 -6.07
N GLU A 63 5.22 -6.88 -5.48
CA GLU A 63 5.21 -6.64 -4.04
C GLU A 63 4.65 -5.24 -3.78
N ILE A 64 3.65 -5.19 -2.90
CA ILE A 64 2.92 -3.98 -2.55
C ILE A 64 3.22 -3.68 -1.08
N MET A 65 3.66 -2.47 -0.81
CA MET A 65 3.97 -1.97 0.52
C MET A 65 3.03 -0.79 0.81
N ILE A 66 2.26 -0.89 1.88
CA ILE A 66 1.30 0.12 2.31
C ILE A 66 1.73 0.60 3.69
N ALA A 67 2.02 1.90 3.79
CA ALA A 67 2.37 2.58 5.03
C ALA A 67 1.31 3.66 5.30
N PRO A 68 0.27 3.35 6.10
CA PRO A 68 -0.68 4.35 6.53
C PRO A 68 -0.05 5.27 7.60
N ASP A 69 -0.17 6.58 7.40
CA ASP A 69 0.12 7.63 8.38
C ASP A 69 -1.20 8.37 8.73
N LYS A 70 -1.16 9.35 9.63
CA LYS A 70 -2.35 10.09 10.09
C LYS A 70 -3.09 10.78 8.95
N ASP A 71 -2.35 11.41 8.05
CA ASP A 71 -2.91 12.30 7.02
C ASP A 71 -2.79 11.71 5.60
N TYR A 72 -1.81 10.84 5.39
CA TYR A 72 -1.49 10.25 4.09
C TYR A 72 -1.16 8.77 4.21
N THR A 73 -1.52 8.00 3.20
CA THR A 73 -1.08 6.62 3.05
C THR A 73 -0.14 6.53 1.86
N LEU A 74 1.07 6.04 2.10
CA LEU A 74 2.03 5.76 1.05
C LEU A 74 1.87 4.32 0.59
N ILE A 75 1.71 4.16 -0.72
CA ILE A 75 1.62 2.87 -1.39
C ILE A 75 2.78 2.78 -2.37
N VAL A 76 3.55 1.70 -2.28
CA VAL A 76 4.66 1.40 -3.19
C VAL A 76 4.41 0.05 -3.84
N VAL A 77 4.54 0.00 -5.17
CA VAL A 77 4.52 -1.25 -5.94
C VAL A 77 5.92 -1.46 -6.49
N GLN A 78 6.49 -2.63 -6.23
CA GLN A 78 7.82 -3.01 -6.66
C GLN A 78 7.89 -4.44 -7.17
N ASP A 79 9.00 -4.77 -7.80
CA ASP A 79 9.29 -6.14 -8.22
C ASP A 79 9.46 -7.03 -6.98
N PRO A 80 8.73 -8.16 -6.87
CA PRO A 80 8.81 -9.04 -5.72
C PRO A 80 10.18 -9.75 -5.61
N TYR A 81 11.04 -9.72 -6.63
CA TYR A 81 12.36 -10.33 -6.62
C TYR A 81 13.50 -9.33 -6.45
N ALA A 82 13.20 -8.05 -6.22
CA ALA A 82 14.19 -7.00 -6.00
C ALA A 82 15.23 -7.32 -4.92
N ASP A 83 14.82 -8.04 -3.87
CA ASP A 83 15.71 -8.45 -2.78
C ASP A 83 16.64 -9.63 -3.15
N LYS A 84 16.33 -10.40 -4.21
CA LYS A 84 17.09 -11.62 -4.57
C LYS A 84 18.35 -11.37 -5.39
N GLU A 85 18.47 -10.23 -6.07
CA GLU A 85 19.68 -9.91 -6.86
C GLU A 85 20.86 -9.37 -6.02
N LYS A 86 20.69 -9.23 -4.69
CA LYS A 86 21.75 -8.75 -3.79
C LYS A 86 22.60 -9.86 -3.14
N SER A 87 22.42 -11.12 -3.53
CA SER A 87 23.16 -12.27 -2.96
C SER A 87 24.03 -12.98 -3.98
#